data_AF-A0A3B9I420-F1
#
_entry.id   AF-A0A3B9I420-F1
#
_cell.length_a   1.000
_cell.length_b   1.000
_cell.length_c   1.000
_cell.angle_alpha   90.00
_cell.angle_beta   90.00
_cell.angle_gamma   90.00
#
_symmetry.space_group_name_H-M   'P 1'
#
loop_
_entity.id
_entity.type
_entity.pdbx_description
1 polymer ?
#
loop_
_entity_poly.entity_id
_entity_poly.type
_entity_poly.pdbx_seq_one_letter_code
_entity_poly.pdbx_strand_id
1 'polypeptide(L)'
;MEFEKALTVLNQLVPEATDLILKRYNILRAIKNCQPIGRRLLAVNLGISERVLRSESDRLRDLGLIVIDPSGMKLSDSGDRLIGDTELLLHRVKGLAEIEKAIQEKLGINRVCIVEGDYANNDIVKKDVGRKAAEIIVSLLANNMRIGIMGGTTMALIANEIHTGKKFSNLLVVPGRGGLGENLEIQANSIAA
;
A
#
# COMPACT_ATOMS: atom_id res chain seq x y z
N MET A 1 -6.68 12.41 -22.29
CA MET A 1 -5.66 13.13 -23.08
C MET A 1 -5.51 14.58 -22.62
N GLU A 2 -6.56 15.40 -22.55
CA GLU A 2 -6.44 16.79 -22.04
C GLU A 2 -6.17 16.87 -20.53
N PHE A 3 -6.82 16.02 -19.73
CA PHE A 3 -6.63 15.98 -18.27
C PHE A 3 -5.21 15.55 -17.86
N GLU A 4 -4.61 14.59 -18.56
CA GLU A 4 -3.23 14.17 -18.30
C GLU A 4 -2.24 15.26 -18.65
N LYS A 5 -2.44 15.95 -19.77
CA LYS A 5 -1.64 17.10 -20.14
C LYS A 5 -1.74 18.22 -19.09
N ALA A 6 -2.93 18.46 -18.55
CA ALA A 6 -3.13 19.44 -17.48
C ALA A 6 -2.39 19.05 -16.20
N LEU A 7 -2.45 17.78 -15.78
CA LEU A 7 -1.70 17.29 -14.61
C LEU A 7 -0.18 17.42 -14.79
N THR A 8 0.35 17.07 -15.96
CA THR A 8 1.78 17.22 -16.25
C THR A 8 2.21 18.68 -16.21
N VAL A 9 1.41 19.59 -16.80
CA VAL A 9 1.70 21.03 -16.77
C VAL A 9 1.65 21.57 -15.35
N LEU A 10 0.65 21.19 -14.55
CA LEU A 10 0.55 21.60 -13.15
C LEU A 10 1.75 21.12 -12.33
N ASN A 11 2.19 19.87 -12.52
CA ASN A 11 3.36 19.33 -11.85
C ASN A 11 4.67 20.04 -12.26
N GLN A 12 4.77 20.47 -13.53
CA GLN A 12 5.92 21.26 -14.00
C GLN A 12 5.91 22.69 -13.47
N LEU A 13 4.73 23.29 -13.29
CA LEU A 13 4.59 24.66 -12.80
C LEU A 13 4.72 24.77 -11.28
N VAL A 14 4.23 23.77 -10.54
CA VAL A 14 4.19 23.78 -9.07
C VAL A 14 4.58 22.40 -8.50
N PRO A 15 5.86 22.00 -8.63
CA PRO A 15 6.32 20.70 -8.17
C PRO A 15 6.14 20.50 -6.65
N GLU A 16 6.17 21.57 -5.86
CA GLU A 16 6.01 21.53 -4.41
C GLU A 16 4.60 21.07 -4.00
N ALA A 17 3.60 21.24 -4.87
CA ALA A 17 2.26 20.73 -4.64
C ALA A 17 2.25 19.20 -4.63
N THR A 18 3.00 18.56 -5.53
CA THR A 18 3.12 17.11 -5.60
C THR A 18 3.78 16.54 -4.34
N ASP A 19 4.83 17.20 -3.84
CA ASP A 19 5.47 16.80 -2.59
C ASP A 19 4.53 16.94 -1.40
N LEU A 20 3.73 18.01 -1.36
CA LEU A 20 2.74 18.22 -0.30
C LEU A 20 1.61 17.19 -0.35
N ILE A 21 1.13 16.85 -1.56
CA ILE A 21 0.13 15.79 -1.77
C ILE A 21 0.70 14.47 -1.28
N LEU A 22 1.91 14.10 -1.70
CA LEU A 22 2.57 12.86 -1.28
C LEU A 22 2.71 12.80 0.24
N LYS A 23 3.16 13.89 0.87
CA LYS A 23 3.31 13.96 2.32
C LYS A 23 2.00 13.71 3.05
N ARG A 24 0.91 14.37 2.63
CA ARG A 24 -0.41 14.21 3.25
C ARG A 24 -1.01 12.83 2.98
N TYR A 25 -0.83 12.33 1.76
CA TYR A 25 -1.21 10.96 1.40
C TYR A 25 -0.51 9.93 2.30
N ASN A 26 0.80 10.05 2.51
CA ASN A 26 1.55 9.16 3.38
C ASN A 26 1.07 9.20 4.83
N ILE A 27 0.68 10.38 5.35
CA ILE A 27 0.09 10.51 6.68
C ILE A 27 -1.26 9.78 6.75
N LEU A 28 -2.17 10.05 5.80
CA LEU A 28 -3.49 9.42 5.76
C LEU A 28 -3.39 7.89 5.64
N ARG A 29 -2.48 7.42 4.79
CA ARG A 29 -2.20 5.99 4.58
C ARG A 29 -1.63 5.32 5.83
N ALA A 30 -0.70 5.97 6.52
CA ALA A 30 -0.16 5.46 7.77
C ALA A 30 -1.23 5.41 8.88
N ILE A 31 -2.14 6.39 8.93
CA ILE A 31 -3.31 6.34 9.83
C ILE A 31 -4.20 5.16 9.45
N LYS A 32 -4.54 4.96 8.16
CA LYS A 32 -5.33 3.81 7.69
C LYS A 32 -4.81 2.47 8.21
N ASN A 33 -3.50 2.29 8.13
CA ASN A 33 -2.85 1.01 8.40
C ASN A 33 -2.67 0.71 9.89
N CYS A 34 -2.70 1.73 10.74
CA CYS A 34 -2.35 1.63 12.15
C CYS A 34 -3.40 2.24 13.10
N GLN A 35 -4.53 2.72 12.59
CA GLN A 35 -5.56 3.36 13.40
C GLN A 35 -6.19 2.41 14.43
N PRO A 36 -6.54 2.91 15.63
CA PRO A 36 -6.23 4.25 16.13
C PRO A 36 -4.74 4.42 16.47
N ILE A 37 -4.13 5.53 16.04
CA ILE A 37 -2.69 5.78 16.26
C ILE A 37 -2.41 7.14 16.92
N GLY A 38 -1.51 7.14 17.89
CA GLY A 38 -1.02 8.36 18.54
C GLY A 38 -0.01 9.13 17.68
N ARG A 39 0.01 10.47 17.82
CA ARG A 39 0.89 11.36 17.04
C ARG A 39 2.37 11.00 17.16
N ARG A 40 2.87 10.72 18.36
CA ARG A 40 4.29 10.38 18.56
C ARG A 40 4.72 9.15 17.75
N LEU A 41 3.93 8.07 17.85
CA LEU A 41 4.23 6.84 17.14
C LEU A 41 4.14 7.05 15.61
N LEU A 42 3.12 7.78 15.15
CA LEU A 42 2.97 8.10 13.74
C LEU A 42 4.14 8.95 13.20
N ALA A 43 4.65 9.89 13.99
CA ALA A 43 5.78 10.75 13.60
C ALA A 43 7.06 9.91 13.42
N VAL A 44 7.31 8.99 14.36
CA VAL A 44 8.42 8.02 14.27
C VAL A 44 8.28 7.15 13.03
N ASN A 45 7.11 6.55 12.80
CA ASN A 45 6.88 5.67 11.66
C ASN A 45 7.05 6.37 10.30
N LEU A 46 6.76 7.68 10.24
CA LEU A 46 6.90 8.49 9.03
C LEU A 46 8.27 9.19 8.91
N GLY A 47 9.14 9.09 9.93
CA GLY A 47 10.43 9.77 9.93
C GLY A 47 10.34 11.30 9.93
N ILE A 48 9.26 11.88 10.46
CA ILE A 48 9.05 13.34 10.53
C ILE A 48 8.99 13.83 11.98
N SER A 49 9.24 15.12 12.20
CA SER A 49 9.13 15.68 13.56
C SER A 49 7.68 15.76 14.04
N GLU A 50 7.47 15.62 15.35
CA GLU A 50 6.14 15.74 15.96
C GLU A 50 5.50 17.10 15.66
N ARG A 51 6.29 18.18 15.61
CA ARG A 51 5.80 19.52 15.25
C ARG A 51 5.19 19.54 13.84
N VAL A 52 5.86 18.91 12.88
CA VAL A 52 5.39 18.82 11.50
C VAL A 52 4.16 17.94 11.41
N LEU A 53 4.16 16.78 12.07
CA LEU A 53 2.98 15.92 12.08
C LEU A 53 1.78 16.60 12.74
N ARG A 54 1.99 17.37 13.82
CA ARG A 54 0.92 18.15 14.46
C ARG A 54 0.28 19.13 13.49
N SER A 55 1.10 19.92 12.80
CA SER A 55 0.63 20.86 11.76
C SER A 55 -0.20 20.16 10.69
N GLU A 56 0.29 19.04 10.15
CA GLU A 56 -0.44 18.34 9.09
C GLU A 56 -1.68 17.61 9.60
N SER A 57 -1.63 16.98 10.77
CA SER A 57 -2.80 16.32 11.36
C SER A 57 -3.92 17.31 11.74
N ASP A 58 -3.57 18.48 12.28
CA ASP A 58 -4.54 19.55 12.54
C ASP A 58 -5.20 20.00 11.23
N ARG A 59 -4.43 20.22 10.15
CA ARG A 59 -4.97 20.56 8.83
C ARG A 59 -5.86 19.46 8.24
N LEU A 60 -5.45 18.20 8.34
CA LEU A 60 -6.25 17.06 7.84
C LEU A 60 -7.54 16.89 8.62
N ARG A 61 -7.54 17.18 9.92
CA ARG A 61 -8.75 17.23 10.76
C ARG A 61 -9.67 18.37 10.32
N ASP A 62 -9.12 19.56 10.09
CA ASP A 62 -9.89 20.74 9.68
C ASP A 62 -10.51 20.56 8.28
N LEU A 63 -9.86 19.76 7.41
CA LEU A 63 -10.40 19.30 6.12
C LEU A 63 -11.44 18.16 6.25
N GLY A 64 -11.70 17.67 7.47
CA GLY A 64 -12.62 16.56 7.72
C GLY A 64 -12.13 15.22 7.16
N LEU A 65 -10.82 15.01 7.03
CA LEU A 65 -10.24 13.76 6.53
C LEU A 65 -9.87 12.80 7.66
N ILE A 66 -9.56 13.32 8.85
CA ILE A 66 -9.28 12.50 10.03
C ILE A 66 -10.10 12.96 11.24
N VAL A 67 -10.33 12.04 12.17
CA VAL A 67 -10.91 12.30 13.48
C VAL A 67 -9.82 12.09 14.52
N ILE A 68 -9.73 12.99 15.50
CA ILE A 68 -8.77 12.91 16.61
C ILE A 68 -9.56 12.77 17.91
N ASP A 69 -9.36 11.66 18.60
CA ASP A 69 -9.97 11.38 19.91
C ASP A 69 -8.89 10.96 20.94
N PRO A 70 -9.23 10.76 22.22
CA PRO A 70 -8.26 10.35 23.23
C PRO A 70 -7.56 9.00 22.95
N SER A 71 -8.17 8.11 22.16
CA SER A 71 -7.58 6.84 21.73
C SER A 71 -6.57 7.00 20.58
N GLY A 72 -6.64 8.11 19.84
CA GLY A 72 -5.69 8.44 18.78
C GLY A 72 -6.36 9.07 17.56
N MET A 73 -5.63 9.07 16.45
CA MET A 73 -6.11 9.51 15.15
C MET A 73 -6.72 8.34 14.38
N LYS A 74 -7.86 8.59 13.75
CA LYS A 74 -8.60 7.69 12.88
C LYS A 74 -8.95 8.39 11.57
N LEU A 75 -9.13 7.63 10.51
CA LEU A 75 -9.71 8.15 9.27
C LEU A 75 -11.21 8.40 9.44
N SER A 76 -11.67 9.42 8.72
CA SER A 76 -13.08 9.59 8.39
C SER A 76 -13.42 8.82 7.11
N ASP A 77 -14.71 8.63 6.82
CA ASP A 77 -15.16 8.02 5.56
C ASP A 77 -14.71 8.82 4.33
N SER A 78 -14.67 10.16 4.43
CA SER A 78 -14.12 11.05 3.40
C SER A 78 -12.62 10.85 3.21
N GLY A 79 -11.88 10.72 4.31
CA GLY A 79 -10.45 10.42 4.30
C GLY A 79 -10.15 9.09 3.62
N ASP A 80 -10.92 8.04 3.94
CA ASP A 80 -10.71 6.72 3.35
C ASP A 80 -10.94 6.71 1.84
N ARG A 81 -12.00 7.38 1.35
CA ARG A 81 -12.25 7.56 -0.09
C ARG A 81 -11.13 8.33 -0.78
N LEU A 82 -10.68 9.44 -0.18
CA LEU A 82 -9.67 10.31 -0.78
C LEU A 82 -8.33 9.59 -0.98
N ILE A 83 -7.96 8.65 -0.09
CA ILE A 83 -6.73 7.85 -0.24
C ILE A 83 -6.76 7.09 -1.57
N GLY A 84 -7.86 6.40 -1.88
CA GLY A 84 -7.97 5.61 -3.11
C GLY A 84 -7.84 6.47 -4.38
N ASP A 85 -8.51 7.62 -4.41
CA ASP A 85 -8.44 8.55 -5.53
C ASP A 85 -7.04 9.17 -5.68
N THR A 86 -6.38 9.46 -4.55
CA THR A 86 -5.04 10.05 -4.52
C THR A 86 -3.97 9.06 -5.00
N GLU A 87 -4.10 7.77 -4.68
CA GLU A 87 -3.17 6.73 -5.14
C GLU A 87 -3.14 6.63 -6.67
N LEU A 88 -4.32 6.65 -7.31
CA LEU A 88 -4.45 6.65 -8.77
C LEU A 88 -3.84 7.90 -9.40
N LEU A 89 -4.02 9.06 -8.78
CA LEU A 89 -3.46 10.32 -9.26
C LEU A 89 -1.93 10.33 -9.13
N LEU A 90 -1.38 9.92 -7.99
CA LEU A 90 0.06 9.89 -7.75
C LEU A 90 0.78 8.94 -8.70
N HIS A 91 0.22 7.75 -8.98
CA HIS A 91 0.77 6.81 -9.97
C HIS A 91 0.95 7.46 -11.35
N ARG A 92 0.00 8.31 -11.75
CA ARG A 92 0.04 9.02 -13.04
C ARG A 92 0.99 10.22 -13.02
N VAL A 93 0.92 11.07 -12.00
CA VAL A 93 1.74 12.29 -11.91
C VAL A 93 3.24 11.95 -11.80
N LYS A 94 3.60 10.83 -11.17
CA LYS A 94 4.99 10.38 -11.03
C LYS A 94 5.50 9.50 -12.18
N GLY A 95 4.66 9.23 -13.18
CA GLY A 95 5.04 8.40 -14.31
C GLY A 95 5.29 6.92 -13.94
N LEU A 96 4.73 6.45 -12.81
CA LEU A 96 4.98 5.06 -12.36
C LEU A 96 4.37 4.06 -13.33
N ALA A 97 3.23 4.40 -13.95
CA ALA A 97 2.58 3.55 -14.94
C ALA A 97 3.47 3.34 -16.18
N GLU A 98 4.20 4.37 -16.61
CA GLU A 98 5.14 4.33 -17.72
C GLU A 98 6.36 3.48 -17.37
N ILE A 99 6.84 3.56 -16.13
CA ILE A 99 7.92 2.70 -15.64
C ILE A 99 7.45 1.24 -15.56
N GLU A 100 6.26 0.98 -15.01
CA GLU A 100 5.65 -0.35 -14.96
C GLU A 100 5.57 -0.95 -16.37
N LYS A 101 5.06 -0.17 -17.34
CA LYS A 101 4.94 -0.58 -18.75
C LYS A 101 6.32 -0.85 -19.37
N ALA A 102 7.30 0.03 -19.15
CA ALA A 102 8.65 -0.17 -19.67
C ALA A 102 9.29 -1.44 -19.11
N ILE A 103 9.06 -1.77 -17.83
CA ILE A 103 9.53 -3.02 -17.22
C ILE A 103 8.80 -4.23 -17.82
N GLN A 104 7.48 -4.14 -18.01
CA GLN A 104 6.69 -5.21 -18.65
C GLN A 104 7.21 -5.53 -20.06
N GLU A 105 7.42 -4.50 -20.88
CA GLU A 105 7.92 -4.65 -22.25
C GLU A 105 9.34 -5.22 -22.28
N LYS A 106 10.21 -4.73 -21.39
CA LYS A 106 11.62 -5.16 -21.34
C LYS A 106 11.80 -6.59 -20.82
N LEU A 107 10.97 -7.03 -19.87
CA LEU A 107 11.07 -8.35 -19.25
C LEU A 107 10.08 -9.38 -19.83
N GLY A 108 9.13 -8.96 -20.66
CA GLY A 108 8.10 -9.83 -21.23
C GLY A 108 7.13 -10.41 -20.19
N ILE A 109 6.85 -9.66 -19.12
CA ILE A 109 5.97 -10.12 -18.03
C ILE A 109 4.59 -9.48 -18.07
N ASN A 110 3.56 -10.25 -17.73
CA ASN A 110 2.17 -9.86 -17.92
C ASN A 110 1.73 -8.66 -17.08
N ARG A 111 2.26 -8.51 -15.86
CA ARG A 111 1.85 -7.46 -14.92
C ARG A 111 3.02 -7.00 -14.07
N VAL A 112 3.23 -5.69 -14.00
CA VAL A 112 4.12 -5.03 -13.05
C VAL A 112 3.29 -4.07 -12.23
N CYS A 113 3.58 -3.99 -10.93
CA CYS A 113 3.02 -2.97 -10.06
C CYS A 113 4.15 -2.44 -9.17
N ILE A 114 4.27 -1.12 -9.11
CA ILE A 114 5.26 -0.41 -8.31
C ILE A 114 4.53 0.20 -7.12
N VAL A 115 5.03 -0.10 -5.92
CA VAL A 115 4.63 0.61 -4.71
C VAL A 115 5.70 1.63 -4.39
N GLU A 116 5.31 2.89 -4.29
CA GLU A 116 6.25 3.96 -3.96
C GLU A 116 6.74 3.84 -2.49
N GLY A 117 8.06 3.88 -2.31
CA GLY A 117 8.71 3.97 -1.00
C GLY A 117 9.99 3.14 -0.88
N ASP A 118 10.66 3.23 0.27
CA ASP A 118 11.84 2.42 0.60
C ASP A 118 11.42 1.14 1.34
N TYR A 119 11.39 0.03 0.60
CA TYR A 119 11.04 -1.29 1.15
C TYR A 119 12.03 -1.79 2.22
N ALA A 120 13.30 -1.40 2.17
CA ALA A 120 14.30 -1.92 3.10
C ALA A 120 14.10 -1.34 4.51
N ASN A 121 13.84 -0.04 4.60
CA ASN A 121 13.87 0.70 5.86
C ASN A 121 12.50 1.16 6.37
N ASN A 122 11.42 1.02 5.59
CA ASN A 122 10.11 1.49 5.98
C ASN A 122 9.09 0.34 6.10
N ASP A 123 8.72 -0.01 7.33
CA ASP A 123 7.77 -1.10 7.60
C ASP A 123 6.35 -0.80 7.09
N ILE A 124 5.96 0.47 6.98
CA ILE A 124 4.69 0.84 6.35
C ILE A 124 4.73 0.43 4.87
N VAL A 125 5.81 0.77 4.16
CA VAL A 125 6.02 0.40 2.75
C VAL A 125 6.04 -1.12 2.58
N LYS A 126 6.65 -1.88 3.48
CA LYS A 126 6.60 -3.35 3.44
C LYS A 126 5.17 -3.88 3.54
N LYS A 127 4.38 -3.36 4.48
CA LYS A 127 2.96 -3.71 4.63
C LYS A 127 2.15 -3.33 3.39
N ASP A 128 2.47 -2.20 2.79
CA ASP A 128 1.80 -1.75 1.58
C ASP A 128 2.12 -2.61 0.35
N VAL A 129 3.35 -3.09 0.21
CA VAL A 129 3.70 -4.10 -0.80
C VAL A 129 2.90 -5.38 -0.59
N GLY A 130 2.81 -5.85 0.67
CA GLY A 130 1.98 -7.00 1.04
C GLY A 130 0.52 -6.82 0.62
N ARG A 131 -0.09 -5.68 0.97
CA ARG A 131 -1.48 -5.35 0.63
C ARG A 131 -1.71 -5.28 -0.87
N LYS A 132 -0.87 -4.56 -1.61
CA LYS A 132 -1.03 -4.40 -3.05
C LYS A 132 -0.93 -5.74 -3.77
N ALA A 133 0.02 -6.58 -3.36
CA ALA A 133 0.15 -7.94 -3.88
C ALA A 133 -1.06 -8.81 -3.51
N ALA A 134 -1.56 -8.74 -2.27
CA ALA A 134 -2.76 -9.45 -1.83
C ALA A 134 -4.00 -9.05 -2.65
N GLU A 135 -4.24 -7.76 -2.88
CA GLU A 135 -5.32 -7.25 -3.73
C GLU A 135 -5.22 -7.80 -5.16
N ILE A 136 -4.02 -7.79 -5.73
CA ILE A 136 -3.74 -8.34 -7.07
C ILE A 136 -4.04 -9.84 -7.09
N ILE A 137 -3.55 -10.62 -6.14
CA ILE A 137 -3.77 -12.05 -6.06
C ILE A 137 -5.27 -12.34 -5.97
N VAL A 138 -5.99 -11.69 -5.05
CA VAL A 138 -7.45 -11.83 -4.88
C VAL A 138 -8.21 -11.49 -6.16
N SER A 139 -7.72 -10.53 -6.95
CA SER A 139 -8.33 -10.19 -8.25
C SER A 139 -8.15 -11.27 -9.32
N LEU A 140 -7.13 -12.12 -9.18
CA LEU A 140 -6.79 -13.20 -10.10
C LEU A 140 -7.40 -14.55 -9.69
N LEU A 141 -7.80 -14.70 -8.43
CA LEU A 141 -8.40 -15.93 -7.92
C LEU A 141 -9.69 -16.30 -8.66
N ALA A 142 -9.85 -17.60 -8.92
CA ALA A 142 -11.04 -18.16 -9.54
C ALA A 142 -11.38 -19.54 -8.93
N ASN A 143 -12.61 -20.00 -9.18
CA ASN A 143 -13.05 -21.33 -8.79
C ASN A 143 -12.18 -22.41 -9.44
N ASN A 144 -11.93 -23.50 -8.70
CA ASN A 144 -11.13 -24.66 -9.14
C ASN A 144 -9.66 -24.34 -9.47
N MET A 145 -9.12 -23.22 -8.97
CA MET A 145 -7.73 -22.83 -9.18
C MET A 145 -6.79 -23.56 -8.19
N ARG A 146 -5.59 -23.90 -8.65
CA ARG A 146 -4.49 -24.41 -7.80
C ARG A 146 -3.36 -23.39 -7.78
N ILE A 147 -2.85 -23.08 -6.59
CA ILE A 147 -1.86 -22.02 -6.38
C ILE A 147 -0.64 -22.63 -5.71
N GLY A 148 0.53 -22.48 -6.33
CA GLY A 148 1.81 -22.78 -5.68
C GLY A 148 2.31 -21.57 -4.90
N ILE A 149 2.68 -21.75 -3.63
CA ILE A 149 3.23 -20.69 -2.77
C ILE A 149 4.62 -21.04 -2.26
N MET A 150 5.50 -20.05 -2.20
CA MET A 150 6.84 -20.18 -1.61
C MET A 150 6.87 -19.62 -0.19
N GLY A 151 7.96 -19.89 0.53
CA GLY A 151 8.24 -19.29 1.84
C GLY A 151 8.84 -17.89 1.72
N GLY A 152 9.13 -17.29 2.87
CA GLY A 152 9.81 -16.01 3.02
C GLY A 152 8.94 -14.92 3.63
N THR A 153 9.60 -13.88 4.15
CA THR A 153 8.96 -12.76 4.82
C THR A 153 7.97 -12.03 3.92
N THR A 154 8.29 -11.85 2.64
CA THR A 154 7.37 -11.24 1.67
C THR A 154 6.09 -12.05 1.48
N MET A 155 6.20 -13.38 1.36
CA MET A 155 5.01 -14.23 1.20
C MET A 155 4.15 -14.27 2.46
N ALA A 156 4.76 -14.25 3.64
CA ALA A 156 4.04 -14.13 4.91
C ALA A 156 3.30 -12.80 5.04
N LEU A 157 3.94 -11.68 4.66
CA LEU A 157 3.30 -10.36 4.61
C LEU A 157 2.08 -10.35 3.67
N ILE A 158 2.22 -10.95 2.48
CA ILE A 158 1.13 -11.03 1.51
C ILE A 158 -0.05 -11.83 2.10
N ALA A 159 0.21 -13.01 2.66
CA ALA A 159 -0.84 -13.85 3.23
C ALA A 159 -1.60 -13.14 4.36
N ASN A 160 -0.88 -12.42 5.23
CA ASN A 160 -1.47 -11.66 6.32
C ASN A 160 -2.37 -10.50 5.85
N GLU A 161 -2.14 -9.95 4.65
CA GLU A 161 -2.93 -8.85 4.08
C GLU A 161 -4.06 -9.33 3.14
N ILE A 162 -4.22 -10.65 2.93
CA ILE A 162 -5.37 -11.18 2.17
C ILE A 162 -6.63 -11.05 3.03
N HIS A 163 -7.43 -10.04 2.72
CA HIS A 163 -8.75 -9.81 3.30
C HIS A 163 -9.78 -9.75 2.18
N THR A 164 -10.62 -10.78 2.05
CA THR A 164 -11.68 -10.79 1.04
C THR A 164 -12.94 -11.48 1.52
N GLY A 165 -14.09 -10.86 1.26
CA GLY A 165 -15.40 -11.48 1.43
C GLY A 165 -15.77 -12.41 0.27
N LYS A 166 -14.96 -12.45 -0.81
CA LYS A 166 -15.20 -13.31 -1.97
C LYS A 166 -14.95 -14.77 -1.57
N LYS A 167 -15.91 -15.63 -1.88
CA LYS A 167 -15.79 -17.09 -1.70
C LYS A 167 -15.42 -17.72 -3.03
N PHE A 168 -14.43 -18.62 -3.01
CA PHE A 168 -13.99 -19.38 -4.16
C PHE A 168 -14.21 -20.87 -3.90
N SER A 169 -14.86 -21.58 -4.82
CA SER A 169 -15.08 -23.02 -4.69
C SER A 169 -13.85 -23.79 -5.17
N ASN A 170 -13.46 -24.83 -4.43
CA ASN A 170 -12.34 -25.73 -4.79
C ASN A 170 -11.01 -25.01 -5.07
N LEU A 171 -10.71 -23.96 -4.31
CA LEU A 171 -9.40 -23.32 -4.34
C LEU A 171 -8.41 -24.20 -3.57
N LEU A 172 -7.29 -24.57 -4.20
CA LEU A 172 -6.24 -25.36 -3.56
C LEU A 172 -4.94 -24.59 -3.53
N VAL A 173 -4.43 -24.30 -2.33
CA VAL A 173 -3.09 -23.72 -2.13
C VAL A 173 -2.13 -24.84 -1.78
N VAL A 174 -1.00 -24.92 -2.49
CA VAL A 174 0.03 -25.94 -2.30
C VAL A 174 1.40 -25.30 -2.07
N PRO A 175 2.20 -25.80 -1.12
CA PRO A 175 3.55 -25.32 -0.92
C PRO A 175 4.46 -25.77 -2.07
N GLY A 176 5.26 -24.84 -2.60
CA GLY A 176 6.24 -25.11 -3.65
C GLY A 176 7.47 -25.88 -3.15
N ARG A 177 7.74 -25.84 -1.83
CA ARG A 177 8.77 -26.62 -1.12
C ARG A 177 8.34 -26.88 0.33
N GLY A 178 8.77 -28.00 0.91
CA GLY A 178 8.54 -28.31 2.32
C GLY A 178 9.31 -27.39 3.28
N GLY A 179 8.92 -27.39 4.56
CA GLY A 179 9.58 -26.61 5.61
C GLY A 179 10.96 -27.16 5.97
N LEU A 180 12.02 -26.40 5.65
CA LEU A 180 13.37 -26.61 6.14
C LEU A 180 13.86 -25.29 6.74
N GLY A 181 13.73 -25.13 8.06
CA GLY A 181 14.17 -23.93 8.77
C GLY A 181 13.51 -23.77 10.14
N GLU A 182 14.10 -22.95 11.00
CA GLU A 182 13.65 -22.79 12.39
C GLU A 182 12.43 -21.87 12.53
N ASN A 183 12.24 -20.92 11.61
CA ASN A 183 11.15 -19.95 11.70
C ASN A 183 9.91 -20.44 10.95
N LEU A 184 8.97 -21.03 11.69
CA LEU A 184 7.74 -21.64 11.17
C LEU A 184 6.85 -20.64 10.42
N GLU A 185 6.80 -19.37 10.82
CA GLU A 185 5.86 -18.37 10.26
C GLU A 185 6.15 -18.02 8.79
N ILE A 186 7.40 -18.17 8.36
CA ILE A 186 7.82 -17.85 6.99
C ILE A 186 7.94 -19.08 6.09
N GLN A 187 7.53 -20.27 6.56
CA GLN A 187 7.60 -21.48 5.76
C GLN A 187 6.44 -21.56 4.77
N ALA A 188 6.72 -22.09 3.57
CA ALA A 188 5.69 -22.27 2.54
C ALA A 188 4.51 -23.11 3.03
N ASN A 189 4.75 -24.14 3.85
CA ASN A 189 3.69 -24.98 4.42
C ASN A 189 2.77 -24.19 5.36
N SER A 190 3.35 -23.34 6.22
CA SER A 190 2.58 -22.52 7.15
C SER A 190 1.81 -21.41 6.45
N ILE A 191 2.39 -20.81 5.40
CA ILE A 191 1.74 -19.77 4.61
C ILE A 191 0.63 -20.36 3.71
N ALA A 192 0.78 -21.61 3.26
CA ALA A 192 -0.22 -22.30 2.46
C ALA A 192 -1.45 -22.77 3.25
N ALA A 193 -1.29 -22.97 4.56
CA ALA A 193 -2.31 -23.51 5.47
C ALA A 193 -3.33 -22.44 5.87
#